data_AF-A0A168QQ54-F1
#
_entry.id   AF-A0A168QQ54-F1
#
_cell.length_a   1.000
_cell.length_b   1.000
_cell.length_c   1.000
_cell.angle_alpha   90.00
_cell.angle_beta   90.00
_cell.angle_gamma   90.00
#
_symmetry.space_group_name_H-M   'P 1'
#
loop_
_entity.id
_entity.type
_entity.pdbx_description
1 polymer ?
#
loop_
_entity_poly.entity_id
_entity_poly.type
_entity_poly.pdbx_seq_one_letter_code
_entity_poly.pdbx_strand_id
1 'polypeptide(L)'
;MTTHSVPLITIKHTLSMVDDWFDSNRQAVGPLDRLALEETWNAYYTVAEVCKSPAATSQLFAPPLSTLYLETVRLQQHVLDIGHHYSLSTQLTQAITTLLTELKQSIGHYETPSQVDQLMETAEQIVAGHTTTTQMTNHSIPSSPTPRPQKAPTTETMISSEQLERLLSGYAANGWTKEKLAHELMMDPDFQLQKSKPATELEQRIDSIARQAFFDRIDEDVQQHHDLTLSVLPLLDDIKTRLLSFVPATSTLHRTITDVMDLALFDQQMKQATFDLDKVIQFCLDMMLQMAAPIRDDTIRRIGTTTQPGQQLRSILETLEVMSLDLMNFRLKALRPHLVPVAVDYEHDGFAKAVAQGTVGLAKTRQWLHHSLDRLVNKNIQATGTRTVVDEGYMGLLTATTAWTRLTCPETVLLDIDRIVAYQNDLQEVTIVAALAMLGRNAGISDIKAFTKRIFVLLKDTKDNKGGVTLEHLALEMERAISAPVTEEKKNWIRSMVGKTLAHEDPLYRLLAQRTASTIRHQLTTGTFVDDAALLQSGLEPVRPQLLALCTRAKLFAEHNYRVYASWYQEMVKDLQT
;
A
#
# COMPACT_ATOMS: atom_id res chain seq x y z
N MET A 1 -34.53 39.78 -7.71
CA MET A 1 -34.50 38.65 -8.66
C MET A 1 -33.92 37.48 -7.92
N THR A 2 -34.72 36.45 -7.66
CA THR A 2 -34.34 35.26 -6.89
C THR A 2 -33.24 34.51 -7.63
N THR A 3 -32.05 34.41 -7.01
CA THR A 3 -30.95 33.58 -7.50
C THR A 3 -31.35 32.13 -7.31
N HIS A 4 -31.96 31.51 -8.31
CA HIS A 4 -32.21 30.07 -8.30
C HIS A 4 -30.85 29.37 -8.44
N SER A 5 -30.36 28.79 -7.35
CA SER A 5 -29.07 28.11 -7.28
C SER A 5 -29.23 26.63 -7.63
N VAL A 6 -28.25 26.08 -8.33
CA VAL A 6 -28.05 24.63 -8.50
C VAL A 6 -28.23 23.93 -7.13
N PRO A 7 -28.96 22.80 -7.05
CA PRO A 7 -29.24 22.09 -5.79
C PRO A 7 -28.00 21.34 -5.26
N LEU A 8 -26.94 22.07 -4.94
CA LEU A 8 -25.63 21.56 -4.52
C LEU A 8 -25.71 20.72 -3.23
N ILE A 9 -26.62 21.07 -2.33
CA ILE A 9 -26.86 20.33 -1.08
C ILE A 9 -27.48 18.97 -1.40
N THR A 10 -28.50 18.93 -2.26
CA THR A 10 -29.14 17.70 -2.70
C THR A 10 -28.17 16.82 -3.47
N ILE A 11 -27.34 17.38 -4.37
CA ILE A 11 -26.30 16.63 -5.10
C ILE A 11 -25.29 15.98 -4.14
N LYS A 12 -24.80 16.71 -3.13
CA LYS A 12 -23.88 16.17 -2.12
C LYS A 12 -24.53 15.08 -1.27
N HIS A 13 -25.79 15.28 -0.88
CA HIS A 13 -26.53 14.30 -0.09
C HIS A 13 -26.75 12.99 -0.88
N THR A 14 -27.18 13.09 -2.13
CA THR A 14 -27.39 11.91 -2.99
C THR A 14 -26.07 11.20 -3.31
N LEU A 15 -24.97 11.94 -3.47
CA LEU A 15 -23.64 11.33 -3.64
C LEU A 15 -23.24 10.51 -2.41
N SER A 16 -23.34 11.09 -1.21
CA SER A 16 -23.02 10.39 0.05
C SER A 16 -23.87 9.15 0.24
N MET A 17 -25.17 9.23 -0.04
CA MET A 17 -26.08 8.09 0.13
C MET A 17 -25.80 6.94 -0.84
N VAL A 18 -25.38 7.25 -2.07
CA VAL A 18 -25.01 6.23 -3.05
C VAL A 18 -23.66 5.60 -2.69
N ASP A 19 -22.68 6.38 -2.23
CA ASP A 19 -21.39 5.87 -1.73
C ASP A 19 -21.59 4.93 -0.52
N ASP A 20 -22.39 5.35 0.47
CA ASP A 20 -22.68 4.56 1.68
C ASP A 20 -23.39 3.24 1.34
N TRP A 21 -24.28 3.26 0.35
CA TRP A 21 -24.95 2.05 -0.15
C TRP A 21 -23.97 1.15 -0.92
N PHE A 22 -23.12 1.73 -1.76
CA PHE A 22 -22.12 1.00 -2.53
C PHE A 22 -21.14 0.25 -1.63
N ASP A 23 -20.66 0.90 -0.57
CA ASP A 23 -19.74 0.29 0.40
C ASP A 23 -20.41 -0.80 1.24
N SER A 24 -21.68 -0.60 1.60
CA SER A 24 -22.47 -1.56 2.38
C SER A 24 -22.84 -2.82 1.61
N ASN A 25 -23.10 -2.69 0.30
CA ASN A 25 -23.60 -3.78 -0.55
C ASN A 25 -22.51 -4.42 -1.44
N ARG A 26 -21.26 -3.99 -1.28
CA ARG A 26 -20.09 -4.37 -2.06
C ARG A 26 -19.81 -5.88 -2.15
N GLN A 27 -20.28 -6.67 -1.19
CA GLN A 27 -20.09 -8.13 -1.17
C GLN A 27 -21.31 -8.92 -1.67
N ALA A 28 -22.47 -8.27 -1.80
CA ALA A 28 -23.73 -8.92 -2.16
C ALA A 28 -24.00 -8.90 -3.68
N VAL A 29 -23.51 -7.87 -4.39
CA VAL A 29 -23.75 -7.64 -5.83
C VAL A 29 -22.79 -8.47 -6.69
N GLY A 30 -23.30 -9.08 -7.77
CA GLY A 30 -22.52 -9.89 -8.70
C GLY A 30 -21.41 -9.09 -9.42
N PRO A 31 -20.34 -9.75 -9.89
CA PRO A 31 -19.17 -9.06 -10.45
C PRO A 31 -19.44 -8.29 -11.74
N LEU A 32 -20.44 -8.70 -12.56
CA LEU A 32 -20.82 -7.99 -13.78
C LEU A 32 -21.65 -6.74 -13.46
N ASP A 33 -22.66 -6.86 -12.59
CA ASP A 33 -23.53 -5.75 -12.18
C ASP A 33 -22.74 -4.68 -11.43
N ARG A 34 -21.70 -5.10 -10.72
CA ARG A 34 -20.75 -4.21 -10.05
C ARG A 34 -19.92 -3.37 -11.01
N LEU A 35 -19.43 -3.95 -12.10
CA LEU A 35 -18.67 -3.20 -13.11
C LEU A 35 -19.55 -2.18 -13.81
N ALA A 36 -20.77 -2.57 -14.19
CA ALA A 36 -21.73 -1.65 -14.82
C ALA A 36 -22.15 -0.50 -13.88
N LEU A 37 -22.35 -0.81 -12.59
CA LEU A 37 -22.64 0.20 -11.58
C LEU A 37 -21.44 1.13 -11.31
N GLU A 38 -20.22 0.59 -11.23
CA GLU A 38 -19.00 1.40 -11.06
C GLU A 38 -18.79 2.34 -12.26
N GLU A 39 -19.05 1.89 -13.49
CA GLU A 39 -18.95 2.72 -14.69
C GLU A 39 -19.97 3.88 -14.70
N THR A 40 -21.24 3.57 -14.41
CA THR A 40 -22.31 4.59 -14.36
C THR A 40 -22.14 5.56 -13.19
N TRP A 41 -21.64 5.07 -12.05
CA TRP A 41 -21.30 5.89 -10.91
C TRP A 41 -20.17 6.87 -11.21
N ASN A 42 -19.09 6.41 -11.84
CA ASN A 42 -17.97 7.25 -12.24
C ASN A 42 -18.40 8.33 -13.24
N ALA A 43 -19.28 7.99 -14.20
CA ALA A 43 -19.88 8.95 -15.12
C ALA A 43 -20.70 10.02 -14.38
N TYR A 44 -21.57 9.62 -13.46
CA TYR A 44 -22.34 10.56 -12.63
C TYR A 44 -21.44 11.45 -11.75
N TYR A 45 -20.47 10.86 -11.06
CA TYR A 45 -19.56 11.56 -10.15
C TYR A 45 -18.77 12.65 -10.87
N THR A 46 -18.21 12.33 -12.04
CA THR A 46 -17.43 13.28 -12.84
C THR A 46 -18.26 14.50 -13.25
N VAL A 47 -19.51 14.30 -13.67
CA VAL A 47 -20.41 15.39 -14.05
C VAL A 47 -20.90 16.17 -12.82
N ALA A 48 -21.14 15.49 -11.69
CA ALA A 48 -21.55 16.12 -10.45
C ALA A 48 -20.45 17.03 -9.85
N GLU A 49 -19.18 16.64 -9.94
CA GLU A 49 -18.04 17.46 -9.52
C GLU A 49 -17.90 18.73 -10.39
N VAL A 50 -18.13 18.61 -11.70
CA VAL A 50 -18.13 19.78 -12.60
C VAL A 50 -19.24 20.77 -12.21
N CYS A 51 -20.42 20.28 -11.81
CA CYS A 51 -21.53 21.10 -11.33
C CYS A 51 -21.30 21.77 -9.96
N LYS A 52 -20.32 21.30 -9.17
CA LYS A 52 -19.95 21.89 -7.86
C LYS A 52 -18.99 23.07 -7.96
N SER A 53 -18.37 23.29 -9.12
CA SER A 53 -17.39 24.36 -9.32
C SER A 53 -18.06 25.75 -9.35
N PRO A 54 -17.48 26.79 -8.71
CA PRO A 54 -18.03 28.15 -8.66
C PRO A 54 -18.18 28.83 -10.04
N ALA A 55 -17.59 28.26 -11.10
CA ALA A 55 -17.77 28.71 -12.48
C ALA A 55 -19.15 28.33 -13.07
N ALA A 56 -19.80 27.27 -12.57
CA ALA A 56 -21.11 26.79 -13.06
C ALA A 56 -22.29 27.71 -12.69
N THR A 57 -22.09 28.61 -11.73
CA THR A 57 -23.07 29.64 -11.31
C THR A 57 -23.19 30.83 -12.26
N SER A 58 -22.35 30.89 -13.30
CA SER A 58 -22.41 31.93 -14.33
C SER A 58 -23.42 31.54 -15.42
N GLN A 59 -24.28 32.47 -15.82
CA GLN A 59 -25.44 32.33 -16.73
C GLN A 59 -25.17 31.77 -18.15
N LEU A 60 -23.97 31.23 -18.43
CA LEU A 60 -23.49 30.83 -19.74
C LEU A 60 -23.30 29.31 -19.95
N PHE A 61 -23.62 28.45 -18.96
CA PHE A 61 -23.40 27.01 -19.05
C PHE A 61 -24.66 26.19 -18.72
N ALA A 62 -25.56 26.03 -19.70
CA ALA A 62 -26.64 25.03 -19.70
C ALA A 62 -26.20 23.54 -19.87
N PRO A 63 -25.09 23.18 -20.56
CA PRO A 63 -24.72 21.78 -20.82
C PRO A 63 -24.44 20.86 -19.61
N PRO A 64 -23.89 21.32 -18.46
CA PRO A 64 -23.52 20.40 -17.39
C PRO A 64 -24.73 19.89 -16.59
N LEU A 65 -25.83 20.65 -16.52
CA LEU A 65 -27.03 20.25 -15.75
C LEU A 65 -27.91 19.24 -16.50
N SER A 66 -28.06 19.38 -17.82
CA SER A 66 -28.77 18.40 -18.65
C SER A 66 -28.03 17.06 -18.71
N THR A 67 -26.69 17.11 -18.80
CA THR A 67 -25.85 15.91 -18.71
C THR A 67 -25.96 15.24 -17.32
N LEU A 68 -25.96 16.04 -16.24
CA LEU A 68 -26.15 15.53 -14.88
C LEU A 68 -27.51 14.84 -14.71
N TYR A 69 -28.56 15.41 -15.30
CA TYR A 69 -29.90 14.82 -15.27
C TYR A 69 -29.94 13.44 -15.96
N LEU A 70 -29.36 13.32 -17.15
CA LEU A 70 -29.32 12.05 -17.89
C LEU A 70 -28.51 10.97 -17.16
N GLU A 71 -27.37 11.33 -16.57
CA GLU A 71 -26.56 10.39 -15.79
C GLU A 71 -27.23 10.01 -14.46
N THR A 72 -28.01 10.92 -13.86
CA THR A 72 -28.83 10.59 -12.69
C THR A 72 -29.95 9.60 -13.04
N VAL A 73 -30.58 9.72 -14.21
CA VAL A 73 -31.60 8.76 -14.69
C VAL A 73 -30.97 7.38 -14.93
N ARG A 74 -29.77 7.32 -15.51
CA ARG A 74 -29.03 6.06 -15.70
C ARG A 74 -28.66 5.40 -14.37
N LEU A 75 -28.15 6.19 -13.42
CA LEU A 75 -27.84 5.72 -12.08
C LEU A 75 -29.10 5.20 -11.37
N GLN A 76 -30.23 5.90 -11.48
CA GLN A 76 -31.50 5.46 -10.92
C GLN A 76 -31.92 4.10 -11.47
N GLN A 77 -31.80 3.90 -12.80
CA GLN A 77 -32.22 2.67 -13.46
C GLN A 77 -31.36 1.47 -13.03
N HIS A 78 -30.03 1.61 -13.01
CA HIS A 78 -29.14 0.54 -12.56
C HIS A 78 -29.29 0.22 -11.06
N VAL A 79 -29.51 1.25 -10.23
CA VAL A 79 -29.79 1.03 -8.81
C VAL A 79 -31.11 0.27 -8.64
N LEU A 80 -32.17 0.60 -9.39
CA LEU A 80 -33.45 -0.12 -9.38
C LEU A 80 -33.33 -1.57 -9.88
N ASP A 81 -32.59 -1.80 -10.96
CA ASP A 81 -32.37 -3.15 -11.52
C ASP A 81 -31.65 -4.06 -10.50
N ILE A 82 -30.65 -3.53 -9.78
CA ILE A 82 -29.96 -4.24 -8.69
C ILE A 82 -30.89 -4.39 -7.46
N GLY A 83 -31.72 -3.39 -7.19
CA GLY A 83 -32.68 -3.36 -6.09
C GLY A 83 -33.83 -4.37 -6.18
N HIS A 84 -34.15 -4.86 -7.39
CA HIS A 84 -35.07 -5.97 -7.56
C HIS A 84 -34.51 -7.31 -7.03
N HIS A 85 -33.18 -7.43 -6.94
CA HIS A 85 -32.48 -8.61 -6.43
C HIS A 85 -32.07 -8.48 -4.95
N TYR A 86 -31.97 -7.25 -4.42
CA TYR A 86 -31.54 -6.97 -3.05
C TYR A 86 -32.38 -5.81 -2.49
N SER A 87 -32.98 -5.97 -1.31
CA SER A 87 -33.88 -4.95 -0.73
C SER A 87 -33.20 -3.56 -0.65
N LEU A 88 -33.58 -2.67 -1.57
CA LEU A 88 -33.13 -1.28 -1.60
C LEU A 88 -33.64 -0.52 -0.38
N SER A 89 -32.83 0.41 0.13
CA SER A 89 -33.31 1.36 1.13
C SER A 89 -34.30 2.33 0.47
N THR A 90 -35.51 2.42 1.00
CA THR A 90 -36.56 3.36 0.54
C THR A 90 -36.05 4.81 0.53
N GLN A 91 -35.05 5.11 1.37
CA GLN A 91 -34.40 6.41 1.48
C GLN A 91 -33.53 6.75 0.26
N LEU A 92 -32.81 5.79 -0.32
CA LEU A 92 -31.95 6.04 -1.49
C LEU A 92 -32.79 6.37 -2.74
N THR A 93 -33.84 5.59 -3.00
CA THR A 93 -34.76 5.83 -4.11
C THR A 93 -35.47 7.18 -3.96
N GLN A 94 -35.83 7.57 -2.73
CA GLN A 94 -36.45 8.86 -2.45
C GLN A 94 -35.47 10.03 -2.67
N ALA A 95 -34.20 9.89 -2.29
CA ALA A 95 -33.17 10.90 -2.51
C ALA A 95 -32.89 11.13 -4.01
N ILE A 96 -32.76 10.07 -4.80
CA ILE A 96 -32.56 10.15 -6.26
C ILE A 96 -33.77 10.79 -6.95
N THR A 97 -34.99 10.42 -6.55
CA THR A 97 -36.23 11.01 -7.11
C THR A 97 -36.38 12.49 -6.77
N THR A 98 -36.00 12.89 -5.56
CA THR A 98 -36.00 14.31 -5.14
C THR A 98 -35.00 15.11 -5.96
N LEU A 99 -33.79 14.59 -6.16
CA LEU A 99 -32.76 15.21 -6.98
C LEU A 99 -33.17 15.37 -8.45
N LEU A 100 -33.80 14.36 -9.05
CA LEU A 100 -34.34 14.45 -10.42
C LEU A 100 -35.43 15.53 -10.55
N THR A 101 -36.27 15.69 -9.52
CA THR A 101 -37.34 16.70 -9.52
C THR A 101 -36.76 18.12 -9.43
N GLU A 102 -35.77 18.33 -8.57
CA GLU A 102 -35.09 19.62 -8.41
C GLU A 102 -34.23 19.98 -9.63
N LEU A 103 -33.56 18.99 -10.24
CA LEU A 103 -32.83 19.19 -11.49
C LEU A 103 -33.77 19.54 -12.63
N LYS A 104 -34.94 18.89 -12.74
CA LYS A 104 -35.96 19.21 -13.75
C LYS A 104 -36.50 20.63 -13.59
N GLN A 105 -36.78 21.06 -12.36
CA GLN A 105 -37.20 22.45 -12.08
C GLN A 105 -36.09 23.45 -12.42
N SER A 106 -34.84 23.12 -12.12
CA SER A 106 -33.70 23.97 -12.43
C SER A 106 -33.49 24.10 -13.95
N ILE A 107 -33.52 23.00 -14.70
CA ILE A 107 -33.36 22.98 -16.17
C ILE A 107 -34.46 23.77 -16.89
N GLY A 108 -35.72 23.64 -16.42
CA GLY A 108 -36.86 24.37 -16.99
C GLY A 108 -36.77 25.91 -16.87
N HIS A 109 -35.86 26.44 -16.05
CA HIS A 109 -35.62 27.87 -15.93
C HIS A 109 -34.49 28.39 -16.84
N TYR A 110 -33.62 27.51 -17.36
CA TYR A 110 -32.46 27.88 -18.18
C TYR A 110 -32.61 27.51 -19.67
N GLU A 111 -33.48 26.55 -20.01
CA GLU A 111 -33.63 26.03 -21.37
C GLU A 111 -35.02 26.33 -21.98
N THR A 112 -35.10 26.34 -23.31
CA THR A 112 -36.38 26.55 -24.01
C THR A 112 -37.30 25.33 -23.87
N PRO A 113 -38.65 25.50 -23.86
CA PRO A 113 -39.58 24.38 -23.67
C PRO A 113 -39.35 23.19 -24.62
N SER A 114 -38.93 23.46 -25.88
CA SER A 114 -38.62 22.43 -26.87
C SER A 114 -37.36 21.61 -26.57
N GLN A 115 -36.37 22.16 -25.85
CA GLN A 115 -35.14 21.45 -25.46
C GLN A 115 -35.39 20.55 -24.25
N VAL A 116 -36.23 21.02 -23.32
CA VAL A 116 -36.68 20.22 -22.18
C VAL A 116 -37.47 19.01 -22.65
N ASP A 117 -38.37 19.18 -23.63
CA ASP A 117 -39.14 18.06 -24.20
C ASP A 117 -38.24 17.01 -24.88
N GLN A 118 -37.21 17.44 -25.64
CA GLN A 118 -36.22 16.53 -26.25
C GLN A 118 -35.36 15.79 -25.21
N LEU A 119 -35.00 16.46 -24.10
CA LEU A 119 -34.28 15.85 -22.98
C LEU A 119 -35.15 14.81 -22.24
N MET A 120 -36.45 15.07 -22.11
CA MET A 120 -37.38 14.09 -21.54
C MET A 120 -37.53 12.88 -22.47
N GLU A 121 -37.64 13.10 -23.79
CA GLU A 121 -37.73 12.01 -24.77
C GLU A 121 -36.45 11.13 -24.79
N THR A 122 -35.27 11.74 -24.64
CA THR A 122 -34.00 10.98 -24.52
C THR A 122 -33.88 10.24 -23.19
N ALA A 123 -34.36 10.81 -22.09
CA ALA A 123 -34.42 10.10 -20.81
C ALA A 123 -35.37 8.89 -20.87
N GLU A 124 -36.54 9.03 -21.52
CA GLU A 124 -37.50 7.94 -21.73
C GLU A 124 -36.93 6.82 -22.61
N GLN A 125 -36.17 7.15 -23.65
CA GLN A 125 -35.47 6.16 -24.49
C GLN A 125 -34.40 5.38 -23.71
N ILE A 126 -33.68 6.02 -22.78
CA ILE A 126 -32.69 5.35 -21.92
C ILE A 126 -33.36 4.33 -20.99
N VAL A 127 -34.53 4.66 -20.45
CA VAL A 127 -35.34 3.76 -19.61
C VAL A 127 -35.92 2.61 -20.45
N ALA A 128 -36.39 2.89 -21.67
CA ALA A 128 -36.95 1.89 -22.58
C ALA A 128 -35.89 0.90 -23.12
N GLY A 129 -34.65 1.34 -23.34
CA GLY A 129 -33.54 0.49 -23.81
C GLY A 129 -33.02 -0.51 -22.77
N HIS A 130 -33.16 -0.21 -21.48
CA HIS A 130 -32.75 -1.12 -20.41
C HIS A 130 -33.74 -2.26 -20.16
N THR A 131 -35.05 -2.00 -20.31
CA THR A 131 -36.09 -3.03 -20.16
C THR A 131 -36.09 -4.10 -21.26
N THR A 132 -35.47 -3.82 -22.43
CA THR A 132 -35.39 -4.77 -23.56
C THR A 132 -34.22 -5.76 -23.45
N THR A 133 -33.20 -5.49 -22.61
CA THR A 133 -32.00 -6.35 -22.52
C THR A 133 -32.23 -7.59 -21.63
N THR A 134 -33.29 -7.61 -20.82
CA THR A 134 -33.60 -8.71 -19.88
C THR A 134 -34.56 -9.76 -20.42
N GLN A 135 -35.10 -9.59 -21.63
CA GLN A 135 -35.94 -10.59 -22.31
C GLN A 135 -35.48 -10.80 -23.74
N MET A 136 -34.57 -11.76 -23.96
CA MET A 136 -34.62 -12.74 -25.06
C MET A 136 -33.33 -13.58 -25.08
N THR A 137 -33.44 -14.79 -24.53
CA THR A 137 -32.64 -15.93 -24.98
C THR A 137 -33.24 -16.47 -26.29
N ASN A 138 -32.34 -16.95 -27.16
CA ASN A 138 -32.55 -17.77 -28.36
C ASN A 138 -32.88 -17.12 -29.72
N HIS A 139 -31.87 -17.25 -30.60
CA HIS A 139 -31.88 -17.67 -32.02
C HIS A 139 -31.41 -16.68 -33.11
N SER A 140 -30.33 -17.13 -33.77
CA SER A 140 -30.03 -17.11 -35.22
C SER A 140 -29.37 -15.89 -35.89
N ILE A 141 -28.13 -16.11 -36.33
CA ILE A 141 -27.35 -15.37 -37.35
C ILE A 141 -28.06 -15.50 -38.71
N PRO A 142 -28.27 -14.44 -39.55
CA PRO A 142 -27.27 -13.94 -40.53
C PRO A 142 -27.42 -12.41 -40.87
N SER A 143 -26.62 -11.66 -41.65
CA SER A 143 -25.49 -11.81 -42.58
C SER A 143 -24.76 -10.45 -42.67
N SER A 144 -23.44 -10.46 -42.93
CA SER A 144 -22.59 -9.30 -43.25
C SER A 144 -22.90 -8.71 -44.66
N PRO A 145 -22.45 -7.48 -45.00
CA PRO A 145 -21.17 -7.39 -45.72
C PRO A 145 -20.28 -6.18 -45.34
N THR A 146 -19.07 -6.50 -44.83
CA THR A 146 -17.71 -5.99 -45.19
C THR A 146 -17.43 -4.47 -45.45
N PRO A 147 -16.16 -4.01 -45.34
CA PRO A 147 -15.29 -3.95 -44.16
C PRO A 147 -14.64 -2.55 -44.00
N ARG A 148 -14.83 -1.86 -42.88
CA ARG A 148 -14.00 -0.68 -42.53
C ARG A 148 -12.72 -1.19 -41.85
N PRO A 149 -11.52 -0.62 -42.12
CA PRO A 149 -10.26 -1.25 -41.75
C PRO A 149 -10.21 -1.52 -40.25
N GLN A 150 -9.97 -2.78 -39.88
CA GLN A 150 -9.55 -3.11 -38.53
C GLN A 150 -8.23 -2.36 -38.27
N LYS A 151 -8.30 -1.27 -37.52
CA LYS A 151 -7.19 -0.93 -36.65
C LYS A 151 -7.12 -2.09 -35.66
N ALA A 152 -6.04 -2.85 -35.74
CA ALA A 152 -5.72 -3.89 -34.77
C ALA A 152 -5.95 -3.36 -33.35
N PRO A 153 -6.36 -4.21 -32.39
CA PRO A 153 -6.48 -3.79 -31.00
C PRO A 153 -5.15 -3.17 -30.59
N THR A 154 -5.17 -1.87 -30.28
CA THR A 154 -3.98 -1.16 -29.84
C THR A 154 -3.45 -1.89 -28.62
N THR A 155 -2.31 -2.54 -28.82
CA THR A 155 -1.49 -3.13 -27.79
C THR A 155 -0.81 -1.97 -27.06
N GLU A 156 -1.56 -1.14 -26.35
CA GLU A 156 -1.03 0.05 -25.67
C GLU A 156 -1.57 0.09 -24.25
N THR A 157 -0.97 -0.73 -23.39
CA THR A 157 -0.72 -0.40 -21.97
C THR A 157 0.39 -1.30 -21.40
N MET A 158 1.36 -1.69 -22.23
CA MET A 158 2.66 -2.11 -21.70
C MET A 158 3.48 -0.84 -21.48
N ILE A 159 3.69 -0.46 -20.22
CA ILE A 159 4.67 0.58 -19.88
C ILE A 159 6.03 0.05 -20.35
N SER A 160 6.70 0.76 -21.27
CA SER A 160 8.03 0.36 -21.74
C SER A 160 9.05 0.51 -20.60
N SER A 161 10.14 -0.27 -20.63
CA SER A 161 11.23 -0.18 -19.65
C SER A 161 11.80 1.25 -19.52
N GLU A 162 11.80 2.04 -20.60
CA GLU A 162 12.24 3.44 -20.57
C GLU A 162 11.25 4.36 -19.85
N GLN A 163 9.95 4.11 -20.02
CA GLN A 163 8.89 4.84 -19.34
C GLN A 163 8.86 4.49 -17.85
N LEU A 164 9.17 3.23 -17.51
CA LEU A 164 9.45 2.78 -16.15
C LEU A 164 10.64 3.52 -15.52
N GLU A 165 11.77 3.61 -16.23
CA GLU A 165 12.95 4.32 -15.76
C GLU A 165 12.70 5.80 -15.44
N ARG A 166 11.89 6.48 -16.27
CA ARG A 166 11.47 7.86 -16.06
C ARG A 166 10.49 8.02 -14.90
N LEU A 167 9.61 7.03 -14.70
CA LEU A 167 8.69 7.03 -13.58
C LEU A 167 9.44 6.81 -12.27
N LEU A 168 10.35 5.84 -12.20
CA LEU A 168 11.12 5.52 -10.99
C LEU A 168 12.21 6.55 -10.66
N SER A 169 12.69 7.35 -11.63
CA SER A 169 13.72 8.36 -11.37
C SER A 169 13.30 9.42 -10.35
N GLY A 170 12.00 9.72 -10.26
CA GLY A 170 11.48 10.65 -9.25
C GLY A 170 11.46 10.10 -7.82
N TYR A 171 11.64 8.79 -7.64
CA TYR A 171 11.55 8.10 -6.35
C TYR A 171 12.90 7.59 -5.83
N ALA A 172 13.92 7.58 -6.68
CA ALA A 172 15.27 7.10 -6.34
C ALA A 172 16.08 8.07 -5.43
N ALA A 173 15.58 9.28 -5.18
CA ALA A 173 16.28 10.30 -4.39
C ALA A 173 16.37 10.00 -2.88
N ASN A 174 15.60 9.04 -2.36
CA ASN A 174 15.50 8.74 -0.92
C ASN A 174 16.42 7.58 -0.47
N GLY A 175 17.58 7.41 -1.10
CA GLY A 175 18.52 6.32 -0.80
C GLY A 175 18.11 4.94 -1.37
N TRP A 176 17.13 4.91 -2.27
CA TRP A 176 16.68 3.70 -2.96
C TRP A 176 17.23 3.68 -4.39
N THR A 177 17.87 2.56 -4.78
CA THR A 177 18.15 2.33 -6.20
C THR A 177 16.87 1.95 -6.93
N LYS A 178 16.79 2.20 -8.24
CA LYS A 178 15.59 1.91 -9.03
C LYS A 178 15.25 0.42 -9.01
N GLU A 179 16.28 -0.42 -9.04
CA GLU A 179 16.21 -1.87 -8.99
C GLU A 179 15.67 -2.34 -7.64
N LYS A 180 16.20 -1.78 -6.54
CA LYS A 180 15.72 -2.08 -5.19
C LYS A 180 14.26 -1.63 -5.01
N LEU A 181 13.90 -0.48 -5.58
CA LEU A 181 12.53 0.01 -5.55
C LEU A 181 11.60 -0.95 -6.32
N ALA A 182 11.93 -1.29 -7.58
CA ALA A 182 11.15 -2.24 -8.38
C ALA A 182 10.98 -3.59 -7.66
N HIS A 183 12.05 -4.09 -7.04
CA HIS A 183 12.05 -5.30 -6.24
C HIS A 183 11.09 -5.22 -5.03
N GLU A 184 11.14 -4.15 -4.23
CA GLU A 184 10.23 -3.98 -3.08
C GLU A 184 8.76 -3.85 -3.50
N LEU A 185 8.49 -3.19 -4.64
CA LEU A 185 7.15 -3.11 -5.22
C LEU A 185 6.59 -4.47 -5.67
N MET A 186 7.43 -5.48 -5.86
CA MET A 186 6.97 -6.83 -6.15
C MET A 186 6.73 -7.62 -4.88
N MET A 187 7.63 -7.46 -3.92
CA MET A 187 7.76 -8.34 -2.78
C MET A 187 6.81 -7.99 -1.62
N ASP A 188 6.46 -6.72 -1.45
CA ASP A 188 5.56 -6.28 -0.38
C ASP A 188 4.34 -5.52 -0.93
N PRO A 189 3.14 -6.14 -0.98
CA PRO A 189 1.86 -5.52 -1.40
C PRO A 189 1.52 -4.19 -0.74
N ASP A 190 1.99 -3.97 0.48
CA ASP A 190 1.72 -2.78 1.28
C ASP A 190 2.94 -1.85 1.38
N PHE A 191 3.96 -2.06 0.54
CA PHE A 191 5.16 -1.25 0.50
C PHE A 191 4.85 0.25 0.40
N GLN A 192 5.46 1.01 1.30
CA GLN A 192 5.42 2.47 1.34
C GLN A 192 6.81 3.02 1.57
N LEU A 193 7.15 4.07 0.84
CA LEU A 193 8.33 4.89 1.08
C LEU A 193 8.20 5.55 2.46
N GLN A 194 9.22 5.35 3.28
CA GLN A 194 9.34 5.96 4.60
C GLN A 194 10.49 6.97 4.60
N LYS A 195 10.42 7.97 5.50
CA LYS A 195 11.58 8.83 5.79
C LYS A 195 12.73 7.95 6.26
N SER A 196 13.94 8.19 5.75
CA SER A 196 15.14 7.54 6.23
C SER A 196 15.30 7.81 7.72
N LYS A 197 15.41 6.75 8.53
CA LYS A 197 15.74 6.89 9.95
C LYS A 197 17.22 7.31 10.06
N PRO A 198 17.55 8.27 10.94
CA PRO A 198 18.94 8.60 11.23
C PRO A 198 19.69 7.35 11.71
N ALA A 199 20.95 7.20 11.32
CA ALA A 199 21.71 5.98 11.56
C ALA A 199 22.08 5.80 13.03
N THR A 200 22.16 6.90 13.78
CA THR A 200 22.55 6.89 15.20
C THR A 200 21.63 7.79 16.03
N GLU A 201 21.36 7.40 17.29
CA GLU A 201 20.64 8.24 18.27
C GLU A 201 21.30 9.63 18.44
N LEU A 202 22.63 9.70 18.33
CA LEU A 202 23.40 10.94 18.34
C LEU A 202 23.04 11.85 17.16
N GLU A 203 22.98 11.30 15.95
CA GLU A 203 22.67 12.04 14.73
C GLU A 203 21.26 12.64 14.80
N GLN A 204 20.28 11.84 15.26
CA GLN A 204 18.92 12.32 15.50
C GLN A 204 18.91 13.50 16.48
N ARG A 205 19.68 13.39 17.56
CA ARG A 205 19.76 14.45 18.57
C ARG A 205 20.42 15.71 18.02
N ILE A 206 21.51 15.57 17.27
CA ILE A 206 22.20 16.71 16.63
C ILE A 206 21.27 17.41 15.63
N ASP A 207 20.61 16.66 14.74
CA ASP A 207 19.66 17.22 13.77
C ASP A 207 18.51 17.95 14.47
N SER A 208 17.94 17.37 15.53
CA SER A 208 16.86 18.00 16.29
C SER A 208 17.28 19.32 16.96
N ILE A 209 18.47 19.38 17.55
CA ILE A 209 19.01 20.58 18.23
C ILE A 209 19.35 21.65 17.20
N ALA A 210 19.99 21.27 16.08
CA ALA A 210 20.36 22.20 15.02
C ALA A 210 19.12 22.82 14.37
N ARG A 211 18.09 22.01 14.07
CA ARG A 211 16.80 22.50 13.55
C ARG A 211 16.12 23.42 14.55
N GLN A 212 16.08 23.03 15.83
CA GLN A 212 15.48 23.87 16.86
C GLN A 212 16.17 25.22 16.98
N ALA A 213 17.51 25.24 17.11
CA ALA A 213 18.28 26.48 17.20
C ALA A 213 18.09 27.40 15.98
N PHE A 214 17.97 26.82 14.78
CA PHE A 214 17.68 27.58 13.57
C PHE A 214 16.31 28.28 13.63
N PHE A 215 15.24 27.57 14.00
CA PHE A 215 13.90 28.16 14.04
C PHE A 215 13.69 29.08 15.26
N ASP A 216 14.35 28.81 16.38
CA ASP A 216 14.39 29.72 17.53
C ASP A 216 15.02 31.07 17.12
N ARG A 217 16.04 31.04 16.26
CA ARG A 217 16.65 32.26 15.69
C ARG A 217 15.70 33.00 14.76
N ILE A 218 14.89 32.30 13.96
CA ILE A 218 13.84 32.92 13.13
C ILE A 218 12.81 33.62 14.02
N ASP A 219 12.41 33.00 15.13
CA ASP A 219 11.48 33.60 16.09
C ASP A 219 12.05 34.90 16.70
N GLU A 220 13.34 34.90 17.07
CA GLU A 220 14.04 36.10 17.54
C GLU A 220 14.06 37.22 16.48
N ASP A 221 14.42 36.88 15.24
CA ASP A 221 14.53 37.83 14.13
C ASP A 221 13.15 38.44 13.78
N VAL A 222 12.07 37.63 13.86
CA VAL A 222 10.68 38.09 13.67
C VAL A 222 10.25 39.02 14.80
N GLN A 223 10.55 38.70 16.06
CA GLN A 223 10.22 39.55 17.20
C GLN A 223 10.99 40.88 17.21
N GLN A 224 12.24 40.87 16.75
CA GLN A 224 13.10 42.05 16.69
C GLN A 224 12.90 42.88 15.41
N HIS A 225 12.07 42.42 14.47
CA HIS A 225 11.91 43.00 13.12
C HIS A 225 13.25 43.23 12.42
N HIS A 226 14.21 42.33 12.62
CA HIS A 226 15.58 42.46 12.13
C HIS A 226 15.85 41.43 11.03
N ASP A 227 16.37 41.90 9.88
CA ASP A 227 16.86 41.07 8.77
C ASP A 227 15.92 39.94 8.28
N LEU A 228 14.61 40.17 8.29
CA LEU A 228 13.58 39.23 7.80
C LEU A 228 13.81 38.74 6.37
N THR A 229 14.38 39.59 5.51
CA THR A 229 14.75 39.24 4.13
C THR A 229 15.76 38.10 4.09
N LEU A 230 16.71 38.05 5.02
CA LEU A 230 17.78 37.04 5.02
C LEU A 230 17.31 35.72 5.66
N SER A 231 16.41 35.81 6.65
CA SER A 231 15.98 34.69 7.47
C SER A 231 14.70 34.01 6.95
N VAL A 232 13.66 34.79 6.64
CA VAL A 232 12.31 34.27 6.30
C VAL A 232 12.12 34.08 4.80
N LEU A 233 12.63 34.97 3.95
CA LEU A 233 12.42 34.90 2.49
C LEU A 233 12.89 33.57 1.87
N PRO A 234 14.06 32.99 2.23
CA PRO A 234 14.48 31.69 1.71
C PRO A 234 13.56 30.55 2.14
N LEU A 235 12.97 30.62 3.34
CA LEU A 235 12.01 29.62 3.81
C LEU A 235 10.71 29.70 3.03
N LEU A 236 10.24 30.90 2.70
CA LEU A 236 9.06 31.10 1.86
C LEU A 236 9.29 30.63 0.43
N ASP A 237 10.50 30.77 -0.11
CA ASP A 237 10.87 30.21 -1.41
C ASP A 237 10.85 28.67 -1.40
N ASP A 238 11.40 28.04 -0.35
CA ASP A 238 11.34 26.58 -0.20
C ASP A 238 9.89 26.09 -0.05
N ILE A 239 9.08 26.76 0.80
CA ILE A 239 7.65 26.46 0.96
C ILE A 239 6.91 26.59 -0.38
N LYS A 240 7.12 27.70 -1.11
CA LYS A 240 6.52 27.92 -2.43
C LYS A 240 6.89 26.80 -3.39
N THR A 241 8.18 26.49 -3.50
CA THR A 241 8.70 25.45 -4.39
C THR A 241 8.08 24.09 -4.07
N ARG A 242 7.97 23.74 -2.79
CA ARG A 242 7.32 22.50 -2.34
C ARG A 242 5.83 22.50 -2.65
N LEU A 243 5.10 23.57 -2.35
CA LEU A 243 3.67 23.68 -2.65
C LEU A 243 3.40 23.50 -4.16
N LEU A 244 4.20 24.13 -5.01
CA LEU A 244 4.09 23.99 -6.47
C LEU A 244 4.38 22.56 -6.94
N SER A 245 5.24 21.80 -6.25
CA SER A 245 5.56 20.41 -6.61
C SER A 245 4.38 19.43 -6.48
N PHE A 246 3.37 19.77 -5.66
CA PHE A 246 2.16 18.96 -5.49
C PHE A 246 1.18 19.11 -6.65
N VAL A 247 1.27 20.19 -7.42
CA VAL A 247 0.25 20.60 -8.37
C VAL A 247 0.80 20.57 -9.80
N PRO A 248 0.03 20.09 -10.80
CA PRO A 248 0.41 20.25 -12.19
C PRO A 248 0.58 21.72 -12.59
N ALA A 249 1.59 22.04 -13.40
CA ALA A 249 1.86 23.41 -13.88
C ALA A 249 0.68 24.05 -14.63
N THR A 250 -0.26 23.24 -15.14
CA THR A 250 -1.46 23.68 -15.87
C THR A 250 -2.65 24.00 -14.96
N SER A 251 -2.55 23.72 -13.65
CA SER A 251 -3.66 23.89 -12.71
C SER A 251 -3.86 25.36 -12.32
N THR A 252 -5.10 25.74 -12.04
CA THR A 252 -5.45 27.04 -11.46
C THR A 252 -4.78 27.26 -10.11
N LEU A 253 -4.64 26.20 -9.29
CA LEU A 253 -3.97 26.29 -7.99
C LEU A 253 -2.49 26.65 -8.11
N HIS A 254 -1.79 26.11 -9.11
CA HIS A 254 -0.38 26.45 -9.36
C HIS A 254 -0.23 27.95 -9.67
N ARG A 255 -1.16 28.51 -10.45
CA ARG A 255 -1.20 29.94 -10.74
C ARG A 255 -1.49 30.76 -9.48
N THR A 256 -2.50 30.38 -8.69
CA THR A 256 -2.83 31.07 -7.43
C THR A 256 -1.65 31.11 -6.47
N ILE A 257 -0.93 29.99 -6.28
CA ILE A 257 0.27 29.93 -5.43
C ILE A 257 1.36 30.86 -5.97
N THR A 258 1.57 30.87 -7.30
CA THR A 258 2.59 31.71 -7.95
C THR A 258 2.28 33.20 -7.81
N ASP A 259 1.02 33.58 -8.00
CA ASP A 259 0.55 34.97 -7.98
C ASP A 259 0.52 35.54 -6.55
N VAL A 260 0.13 34.75 -5.55
CA VAL A 260 0.05 35.19 -4.14
C VAL A 260 1.42 35.16 -3.46
N MET A 261 2.25 34.16 -3.73
CA MET A 261 3.60 34.06 -3.16
C MET A 261 4.64 34.72 -4.08
N ASP A 262 4.48 36.02 -4.35
CA ASP A 262 5.48 36.80 -5.09
C ASP A 262 6.64 37.22 -4.17
N LEU A 263 7.78 36.54 -4.31
CA LEU A 263 8.97 36.76 -3.50
C LEU A 263 9.59 38.15 -3.72
N ALA A 264 9.44 38.73 -4.91
CA ALA A 264 9.94 40.08 -5.18
C ALA A 264 9.10 41.13 -4.42
N LEU A 265 7.79 40.91 -4.35
CA LEU A 265 6.90 41.74 -3.55
C LEU A 265 7.16 41.56 -2.05
N PHE A 266 7.38 40.33 -1.59
CA PHE A 266 7.71 40.06 -0.18
C PHE A 266 9.01 40.73 0.24
N ASP A 267 10.07 40.66 -0.58
CA ASP A 267 11.33 41.36 -0.29
C ASP A 267 11.13 42.89 -0.18
N GLN A 268 10.33 43.49 -1.07
CA GLN A 268 9.99 44.91 -1.00
C GLN A 268 9.21 45.26 0.29
N GLN A 269 8.21 44.45 0.65
CA GLN A 269 7.40 44.65 1.85
C GLN A 269 8.22 44.50 3.13
N MET A 270 9.16 43.54 3.17
CA MET A 270 10.06 43.34 4.30
C MET A 270 10.99 44.56 4.49
N LYS A 271 11.58 45.08 3.41
CA LYS A 271 12.42 46.30 3.46
C LYS A 271 11.67 47.54 3.92
N GLN A 272 10.37 47.61 3.66
CA GLN A 272 9.49 48.71 4.08
C GLN A 272 8.79 48.44 5.42
N ALA A 273 9.09 47.32 6.10
CA ALA A 273 8.45 46.88 7.35
C ALA A 273 6.90 46.81 7.29
N THR A 274 6.35 46.45 6.12
CA THR A 274 4.90 46.27 5.89
C THR A 274 4.50 44.82 5.66
N PHE A 275 5.45 43.90 5.73
CA PHE A 275 5.24 42.48 5.49
C PHE A 275 4.42 41.82 6.61
N ASP A 276 3.38 41.08 6.23
CA ASP A 276 2.47 40.39 7.13
C ASP A 276 2.67 38.88 7.01
N LEU A 277 3.50 38.33 7.88
CA LEU A 277 3.87 36.91 7.89
C LEU A 277 2.66 36.02 8.22
N ASP A 278 1.78 36.45 9.12
CA ASP A 278 0.62 35.67 9.55
C ASP A 278 -0.33 35.40 8.39
N LYS A 279 -0.58 36.40 7.53
CA LYS A 279 -1.40 36.21 6.32
C LYS A 279 -0.78 35.20 5.35
N VAL A 280 0.54 35.25 5.16
CA VAL A 280 1.23 34.31 4.26
C VAL A 280 1.19 32.89 4.83
N ILE A 281 1.38 32.74 6.15
CA ILE A 281 1.26 31.46 6.84
C ILE A 281 -0.15 30.88 6.68
N GLN A 282 -1.20 31.68 6.93
CA GLN A 282 -2.58 31.22 6.76
C GLN A 282 -2.86 30.78 5.31
N PHE A 283 -2.40 31.55 4.32
CA PHE A 283 -2.51 31.14 2.92
C PHE A 283 -1.81 29.80 2.65
N CYS A 284 -0.61 29.59 3.19
CA CYS A 284 0.09 28.31 3.05
C CYS A 284 -0.71 27.16 3.68
N LEU A 285 -1.26 27.35 4.88
CA LEU A 285 -2.08 26.35 5.56
C LEU A 285 -3.36 26.01 4.78
N ASP A 286 -4.03 27.02 4.21
CA ASP A 286 -5.22 26.82 3.37
C ASP A 286 -4.88 26.02 2.11
N MET A 287 -3.76 26.34 1.45
CA MET A 287 -3.28 25.57 0.30
C MET A 287 -2.93 24.14 0.69
N MET A 288 -2.27 23.93 1.84
CA MET A 288 -1.97 22.59 2.35
C MET A 288 -3.24 21.78 2.61
N LEU A 289 -4.28 22.36 3.23
CA LEU A 289 -5.57 21.69 3.47
C LEU A 289 -6.27 21.27 2.18
N GLN A 290 -6.14 22.06 1.10
CA GLN A 290 -6.74 21.69 -0.20
C GLN A 290 -6.02 20.54 -0.90
N MET A 291 -4.74 20.30 -0.59
CA MET A 291 -3.90 19.31 -1.28
C MET A 291 -3.58 18.06 -0.44
N ALA A 292 -3.77 18.12 0.87
CA ALA A 292 -3.43 17.05 1.78
C ALA A 292 -4.48 15.92 1.78
N ALA A 293 -4.06 14.75 2.26
CA ALA A 293 -5.00 13.67 2.59
C ALA A 293 -5.78 14.01 3.88
N PRO A 294 -7.06 13.61 4.02
CA PRO A 294 -7.90 13.99 5.16
C PRO A 294 -7.33 13.68 6.54
N ILE A 295 -6.49 12.65 6.65
CA ILE A 295 -5.80 12.28 7.89
C ILE A 295 -4.82 13.36 8.40
N ARG A 296 -4.40 14.29 7.54
CA ARG A 296 -3.46 15.37 7.85
C ARG A 296 -4.14 16.66 8.27
N ASP A 297 -5.44 16.81 8.04
CA ASP A 297 -6.19 18.04 8.31
C ASP A 297 -6.04 18.49 9.77
N ASP A 298 -6.11 17.55 10.72
CA ASP A 298 -5.93 17.84 12.15
C ASP A 298 -4.53 18.37 12.46
N THR A 299 -3.49 17.79 11.83
CA THR A 299 -2.12 18.27 11.99
C THR A 299 -1.98 19.68 11.45
N ILE A 300 -2.49 19.94 10.25
CA ILE A 300 -2.40 21.26 9.60
C ILE A 300 -3.15 22.33 10.41
N ARG A 301 -4.35 22.00 10.91
CA ARG A 301 -5.13 22.90 11.78
C ARG A 301 -4.41 23.24 13.09
N ARG A 302 -3.69 22.28 13.68
CA ARG A 302 -2.88 22.53 14.90
C ARG A 302 -1.74 23.51 14.65
N ILE A 303 -1.13 23.50 13.46
CA ILE A 303 -0.08 24.47 13.10
C ILE A 303 -0.64 25.90 13.17
N GLY A 304 -1.85 26.11 12.66
CA GLY A 304 -2.54 27.41 12.72
C GLY A 304 -2.80 27.92 14.14
N THR A 305 -2.82 27.05 15.16
CA THR A 305 -3.00 27.43 16.57
C THR A 305 -1.71 27.76 17.32
N THR A 306 -0.55 27.53 16.69
CA THR A 306 0.76 27.79 17.30
C THR A 306 1.05 29.29 17.32
N THR A 307 1.57 29.80 18.44
CA THR A 307 1.79 31.25 18.64
C THR A 307 3.11 31.77 18.06
N GLN A 308 4.11 30.90 17.90
CA GLN A 308 5.44 31.30 17.43
C GLN A 308 5.59 31.07 15.91
N PRO A 309 5.90 32.11 15.12
CA PRO A 309 5.94 32.03 13.66
C PRO A 309 7.06 31.13 13.11
N GLY A 310 8.24 31.11 13.74
CA GLY A 310 9.33 30.21 13.41
C GLY A 310 8.94 28.75 13.62
N GLN A 311 8.26 28.44 14.72
CA GLN A 311 7.69 27.11 14.96
C GLN A 311 6.58 26.73 13.96
N GLN A 312 5.77 27.70 13.50
CA GLN A 312 4.79 27.48 12.44
C GLN A 312 5.46 27.13 11.11
N LEU A 313 6.45 27.92 10.67
CA LEU A 313 7.21 27.68 9.44
C LEU A 313 7.92 26.32 9.47
N ARG A 314 8.52 25.96 10.61
CA ARG A 314 9.08 24.63 10.83
C ARG A 314 8.05 23.53 10.62
N SER A 315 6.90 23.65 11.28
CA SER A 315 5.85 22.64 11.23
C SER A 315 5.25 22.53 9.82
N ILE A 316 5.14 23.65 9.09
CA ILE A 316 4.75 23.68 7.68
C ILE A 316 5.74 22.86 6.85
N LEU A 317 7.04 23.14 6.94
CA LEU A 317 8.07 22.43 6.17
C LEU A 317 8.09 20.93 6.49
N GLU A 318 8.07 20.56 7.77
CA GLU A 318 8.03 19.16 8.20
C GLU A 318 6.77 18.44 7.69
N THR A 319 5.62 19.12 7.69
CA THR A 319 4.36 18.57 7.18
C THR A 319 4.36 18.48 5.66
N LEU A 320 4.92 19.45 4.94
CA LEU A 320 5.08 19.40 3.48
C LEU A 320 5.98 18.24 3.05
N GLU A 321 7.05 17.94 3.79
CA GLU A 321 7.85 16.74 3.53
C GLU A 321 7.04 15.45 3.70
N VAL A 322 6.18 15.39 4.73
CA VAL A 322 5.32 14.23 4.95
C VAL A 322 4.25 14.12 3.86
N MET A 323 3.61 15.23 3.49
CA MET A 323 2.66 15.29 2.38
C MET A 323 3.31 14.85 1.06
N SER A 324 4.58 15.22 0.84
CA SER A 324 5.34 14.79 -0.34
C SER A 324 5.47 13.27 -0.39
N LEU A 325 5.79 12.65 0.75
CA LEU A 325 5.81 11.18 0.86
C LEU A 325 4.44 10.55 0.69
N ASP A 326 3.38 11.15 1.24
CA ASP A 326 2.01 10.67 1.08
C ASP A 326 1.62 10.66 -0.43
N LEU A 327 1.92 11.75 -1.16
CA LEU A 327 1.70 11.84 -2.60
C LEU A 327 2.55 10.84 -3.39
N MET A 328 3.82 10.68 -3.02
CA MET A 328 4.71 9.68 -3.63
C MET A 328 4.17 8.27 -3.44
N ASN A 329 3.73 7.90 -2.23
CA ASN A 329 3.15 6.59 -1.93
C ASN A 329 1.83 6.37 -2.66
N PHE A 330 0.98 7.39 -2.76
CA PHE A 330 -0.25 7.33 -3.54
C PHE A 330 0.05 7.05 -5.02
N ARG A 331 0.97 7.81 -5.63
CA ARG A 331 1.38 7.61 -7.03
C ARG A 331 2.01 6.24 -7.25
N LEU A 332 2.86 5.80 -6.33
CA LEU A 332 3.50 4.49 -6.38
C LEU A 332 2.46 3.36 -6.35
N LYS A 333 1.47 3.46 -5.45
CA LYS A 333 0.35 2.51 -5.35
C LYS A 333 -0.49 2.48 -6.63
N ALA A 334 -0.75 3.64 -7.24
CA ALA A 334 -1.48 3.73 -8.51
C ALA A 334 -0.69 3.12 -9.69
N LEU A 335 0.63 3.30 -9.71
CA LEU A 335 1.49 2.75 -10.76
C LEU A 335 1.71 1.23 -10.61
N ARG A 336 1.72 0.72 -9.38
CA ARG A 336 2.07 -0.66 -9.05
C ARG A 336 1.47 -1.74 -9.99
N PRO A 337 0.17 -1.75 -10.33
CA PRO A 337 -0.41 -2.78 -11.19
C PRO A 337 0.24 -2.84 -12.59
N HIS A 338 0.74 -1.70 -13.07
CA HIS A 338 1.43 -1.60 -14.36
C HIS A 338 2.94 -1.85 -14.24
N LEU A 339 3.51 -1.67 -13.04
CA LEU A 339 4.92 -1.92 -12.77
C LEU A 339 5.22 -3.40 -12.58
N VAL A 340 4.32 -4.12 -11.93
CA VAL A 340 4.50 -5.52 -11.56
C VAL A 340 4.83 -6.45 -12.74
N PRO A 341 4.18 -6.34 -13.92
CA PRO A 341 4.49 -7.18 -15.06
C PRO A 341 5.88 -6.95 -15.66
N VAL A 342 6.41 -5.72 -15.58
CA VAL A 342 7.67 -5.31 -16.22
C VAL A 342 8.86 -5.36 -15.25
N ALA A 343 8.59 -5.39 -13.93
CA ALA A 343 9.62 -5.34 -12.89
C ALA A 343 10.61 -6.51 -12.95
N VAL A 344 10.16 -7.72 -13.32
CA VAL A 344 11.03 -8.90 -13.43
C VAL A 344 12.07 -8.71 -14.53
N ASP A 345 11.63 -8.23 -15.71
CA ASP A 345 12.51 -7.98 -16.84
C ASP A 345 13.47 -6.83 -16.52
N TYR A 346 12.99 -5.80 -15.84
CA TYR A 346 13.83 -4.68 -15.40
C TYR A 346 14.92 -5.12 -14.40
N GLU A 347 14.58 -5.95 -13.40
CA GLU A 347 15.56 -6.48 -12.45
C GLU A 347 16.57 -7.41 -13.15
N HIS A 348 16.09 -8.26 -14.07
CA HIS A 348 16.94 -9.14 -14.88
C HIS A 348 17.95 -8.33 -15.72
N ASP A 349 17.48 -7.34 -16.48
CA ASP A 349 18.32 -6.49 -17.32
C ASP A 349 19.33 -5.68 -16.49
N GLY A 350 18.88 -5.15 -15.34
CA GLY A 350 19.74 -4.45 -14.40
C GLY A 350 20.86 -5.35 -13.86
N PHE A 351 20.52 -6.58 -13.48
CA PHE A 351 21.49 -7.57 -13.03
C PHE A 351 22.44 -8.01 -14.16
N ALA A 352 21.92 -8.24 -15.37
CA ALA A 352 22.72 -8.59 -16.53
C ALA A 352 23.76 -7.51 -16.85
N LYS A 353 23.38 -6.22 -16.78
CA LYS A 353 24.30 -5.09 -16.91
C LYS A 353 25.37 -5.11 -15.81
N ALA A 354 24.99 -5.35 -14.56
CA ALA A 354 25.92 -5.39 -13.42
C ALA A 354 26.93 -6.55 -13.52
N VAL A 355 26.49 -7.72 -14.02
CA VAL A 355 27.36 -8.87 -14.30
C VAL A 355 28.30 -8.56 -15.47
N ALA A 356 27.80 -7.99 -16.57
CA ALA A 356 28.61 -7.64 -17.74
C ALA A 356 29.68 -6.59 -17.43
N GLN A 357 29.39 -5.66 -16.52
CA GLN A 357 30.34 -4.64 -16.03
C GLN A 357 31.31 -5.18 -14.97
N GLY A 358 31.17 -6.45 -14.55
CA GLY A 358 32.01 -7.06 -13.52
C GLY A 358 31.80 -6.51 -12.11
N THR A 359 30.69 -5.79 -11.87
CA THR A 359 30.36 -5.23 -10.55
C THR A 359 29.81 -6.32 -9.60
N VAL A 360 29.22 -7.37 -10.16
CA VAL A 360 28.72 -8.54 -9.42
C VAL A 360 29.46 -9.81 -9.87
N GLY A 361 30.22 -10.41 -8.95
CA GLY A 361 30.74 -11.77 -9.12
C GLY A 361 29.65 -12.80 -8.80
N LEU A 362 29.67 -13.98 -9.44
CA LEU A 362 28.68 -15.06 -9.21
C LEU A 362 29.28 -16.23 -8.42
N ALA A 363 30.40 -16.00 -7.73
CA ALA A 363 31.15 -17.06 -7.06
C ALA A 363 30.42 -17.63 -5.84
N LYS A 364 29.81 -16.77 -5.00
CA LYS A 364 29.08 -17.22 -3.81
C LYS A 364 27.79 -17.93 -4.21
N THR A 365 27.14 -17.48 -5.28
CA THR A 365 25.96 -18.13 -5.86
C THR A 365 26.29 -19.53 -6.34
N ARG A 366 27.42 -19.72 -7.06
CA ARG A 366 27.89 -21.05 -7.46
C ARG A 366 28.19 -21.95 -6.25
N GLN A 367 28.88 -21.44 -5.23
CA GLN A 367 29.16 -22.20 -4.01
C GLN A 367 27.88 -22.59 -3.27
N TRP A 368 26.92 -21.68 -3.17
CA TRP A 368 25.63 -21.95 -2.54
C TRP A 368 24.83 -23.04 -3.29
N LEU A 369 24.83 -23.02 -4.62
CA LEU A 369 24.22 -24.07 -5.43
C LEU A 369 24.93 -25.42 -5.26
N HIS A 370 26.26 -25.44 -5.20
CA HIS A 370 27.03 -26.66 -4.91
C HIS A 370 26.63 -27.27 -3.56
N HIS A 371 26.57 -26.47 -2.50
CA HIS A 371 26.11 -26.95 -1.19
C HIS A 371 24.66 -27.47 -1.22
N SER A 372 23.84 -26.97 -2.14
CA SER A 372 22.47 -27.42 -2.32
C SER A 372 22.41 -28.79 -3.01
N LEU A 373 23.27 -29.02 -4.00
CA LEU A 373 23.49 -30.33 -4.61
C LEU A 373 23.99 -31.35 -3.57
N ASP A 374 24.99 -30.98 -2.76
CA ASP A 374 25.52 -31.86 -1.70
C ASP A 374 24.40 -32.28 -0.72
N ARG A 375 23.53 -31.33 -0.33
CA ARG A 375 22.37 -31.62 0.53
C ARG A 375 21.37 -32.56 -0.12
N LEU A 376 21.14 -32.45 -1.42
CA LEU A 376 20.26 -33.36 -2.17
C LEU A 376 20.84 -34.77 -2.23
N VAL A 377 22.13 -34.88 -2.55
CA VAL A 377 22.87 -36.15 -2.60
C VAL A 377 22.84 -36.83 -1.23
N ASN A 378 23.12 -36.10 -0.15
CA ASN A 378 23.06 -36.64 1.21
C ASN A 378 21.66 -37.13 1.63
N LYS A 379 20.60 -36.61 1.00
CA LYS A 379 19.21 -37.04 1.24
C LYS A 379 18.74 -38.13 0.27
N ASN A 380 19.60 -38.61 -0.63
CA ASN A 380 19.26 -39.53 -1.72
C ASN A 380 18.10 -39.04 -2.60
N ILE A 381 17.96 -37.72 -2.77
CA ILE A 381 16.94 -37.12 -3.64
C ILE A 381 17.61 -36.82 -4.99
N GLN A 382 17.09 -37.41 -6.07
CA GLN A 382 17.57 -37.10 -7.42
C GLN A 382 17.28 -35.64 -7.76
N ALA A 383 18.31 -34.90 -8.18
CA ALA A 383 18.17 -33.53 -8.68
C ALA A 383 17.53 -33.56 -10.07
N THR A 384 16.21 -33.67 -10.15
CA THR A 384 15.45 -33.80 -11.40
C THR A 384 15.27 -32.48 -12.16
N GLY A 385 15.96 -31.41 -11.75
CA GLY A 385 16.09 -30.17 -12.52
C GLY A 385 16.70 -29.03 -11.71
N THR A 386 17.09 -27.94 -12.39
CA THR A 386 17.63 -26.72 -11.76
C THR A 386 16.71 -26.21 -10.65
N ARG A 387 15.39 -26.25 -10.86
CA ARG A 387 14.41 -25.80 -9.88
C ARG A 387 14.53 -26.54 -8.54
N THR A 388 14.69 -27.86 -8.55
CA THR A 388 14.84 -28.65 -7.30
C THR A 388 16.12 -28.30 -6.54
N VAL A 389 17.20 -27.97 -7.24
CA VAL A 389 18.47 -27.57 -6.64
C VAL A 389 18.34 -26.19 -5.99
N VAL A 390 17.72 -25.25 -6.69
CA VAL A 390 17.50 -23.89 -6.21
C VAL A 390 16.51 -23.88 -5.04
N ASP A 391 15.44 -24.68 -5.08
CA ASP A 391 14.48 -24.79 -3.97
C ASP A 391 15.16 -25.35 -2.70
N GLU A 392 16.06 -26.33 -2.82
CA GLU A 392 16.90 -26.77 -1.68
C GLU A 392 17.95 -25.73 -1.26
N GLY A 393 18.38 -24.89 -2.17
CA GLY A 393 19.18 -23.70 -1.88
C GLY A 393 18.41 -22.74 -0.98
N TYR A 394 17.18 -22.37 -1.37
CA TYR A 394 16.32 -21.49 -0.60
C TYR A 394 16.01 -22.08 0.78
N MET A 395 15.70 -23.38 0.84
CA MET A 395 15.55 -24.07 2.12
C MET A 395 16.81 -23.97 2.98
N GLY A 396 18.00 -24.12 2.39
CA GLY A 396 19.26 -23.95 3.09
C GLY A 396 19.45 -22.54 3.68
N LEU A 397 18.99 -21.50 2.96
CA LEU A 397 19.01 -20.13 3.47
C LEU A 397 18.08 -19.96 4.67
N LEU A 398 16.85 -20.48 4.58
CA LEU A 398 15.83 -20.34 5.62
C LEU A 398 16.13 -21.17 6.88
N THR A 399 16.75 -22.34 6.74
CA THR A 399 17.05 -23.23 7.87
C THR A 399 18.44 -23.02 8.47
N ALA A 400 19.25 -22.10 7.94
CA ALA A 400 20.57 -21.81 8.48
C ALA A 400 20.47 -21.29 9.92
N THR A 401 21.36 -21.76 10.78
CA THR A 401 21.43 -21.38 12.20
C THR A 401 22.14 -20.06 12.42
N THR A 402 22.97 -19.63 11.48
CA THR A 402 23.68 -18.36 11.49
C THR A 402 22.94 -17.32 10.65
N ALA A 403 22.88 -16.08 11.14
CA ALA A 403 22.34 -14.97 10.38
C ALA A 403 23.19 -14.70 9.13
N TRP A 404 22.52 -14.47 8.00
CA TRP A 404 23.20 -14.12 6.76
C TRP A 404 23.69 -12.68 6.79
N THR A 405 24.87 -12.46 6.23
CA THR A 405 25.45 -11.12 6.06
C THR A 405 25.71 -10.86 4.57
N ARG A 406 25.93 -9.60 4.19
CA ARG A 406 26.31 -9.23 2.81
C ARG A 406 27.54 -9.99 2.30
N LEU A 407 28.42 -10.42 3.19
CA LEU A 407 29.63 -11.17 2.84
C LEU A 407 29.34 -12.65 2.60
N THR A 408 28.41 -13.26 3.35
CA THR A 408 28.14 -14.70 3.30
C THR A 408 26.99 -15.10 2.37
N CYS A 409 26.08 -14.19 2.05
CA CYS A 409 24.92 -14.49 1.20
C CYS A 409 25.27 -14.61 -0.29
N PRO A 410 24.50 -15.40 -1.06
CA PRO A 410 24.58 -15.46 -2.52
C PRO A 410 24.34 -14.09 -3.16
N GLU A 411 24.99 -13.80 -4.28
CA GLU A 411 24.87 -12.50 -4.94
C GLU A 411 23.47 -12.26 -5.52
N THR A 412 22.78 -13.31 -5.98
CA THR A 412 21.40 -13.26 -6.47
C THR A 412 20.36 -12.99 -5.36
N VAL A 413 20.77 -12.94 -4.10
CA VAL A 413 19.91 -12.82 -2.92
C VAL A 413 20.24 -11.55 -2.12
N LEU A 414 21.15 -10.70 -2.62
CA LEU A 414 21.65 -9.51 -1.91
C LEU A 414 20.54 -8.49 -1.55
N LEU A 415 19.49 -8.38 -2.37
CA LEU A 415 18.36 -7.49 -2.11
C LEU A 415 17.47 -7.98 -0.96
N ASP A 416 17.51 -9.28 -0.68
CA ASP A 416 16.59 -10.00 0.21
C ASP A 416 17.20 -10.38 1.58
N ILE A 417 18.41 -9.95 1.90
CA ILE A 417 19.13 -10.40 3.12
C ILE A 417 18.28 -10.15 4.38
N ASP A 418 17.80 -8.93 4.57
CA ASP A 418 17.01 -8.56 5.76
C ASP A 418 15.71 -9.36 5.83
N ARG A 419 15.11 -9.63 4.67
CA ARG A 419 13.88 -10.44 4.52
C ARG A 419 14.14 -11.90 4.89
N ILE A 420 15.26 -12.47 4.48
CA ILE A 420 15.66 -13.84 4.83
C ILE A 420 15.98 -13.95 6.32
N VAL A 421 16.70 -12.99 6.88
CA VAL A 421 16.95 -12.96 8.33
C VAL A 421 15.63 -12.87 9.10
N ALA A 422 14.67 -12.08 8.64
CA ALA A 422 13.32 -12.05 9.20
C ALA A 422 12.63 -13.42 9.09
N TYR A 423 12.74 -14.12 7.95
CA TYR A 423 12.18 -15.46 7.79
C TYR A 423 12.85 -16.51 8.70
N GLN A 424 14.17 -16.44 8.90
CA GLN A 424 14.90 -17.29 9.85
C GLN A 424 14.37 -17.07 11.28
N ASN A 425 14.20 -15.80 11.68
CA ASN A 425 13.67 -15.44 12.99
C ASN A 425 12.22 -15.94 13.16
N ASP A 426 11.37 -15.76 12.14
CA ASP A 426 9.98 -16.21 12.16
C ASP A 426 9.89 -17.75 12.21
N LEU A 427 10.79 -18.47 11.52
CA LEU A 427 10.87 -19.93 11.58
C LEU A 427 11.26 -20.42 12.98
N GLN A 428 12.23 -19.76 13.61
CA GLN A 428 12.62 -20.03 14.99
C GLN A 428 11.47 -19.74 15.95
N GLU A 429 10.79 -18.60 15.80
CA GLU A 429 9.63 -18.19 16.59
C GLU A 429 8.52 -19.25 16.50
N VAL A 430 8.14 -19.66 15.30
CA VAL A 430 7.14 -20.72 15.06
C VAL A 430 7.55 -22.04 15.71
N THR A 431 8.83 -22.41 15.61
CA THR A 431 9.35 -23.67 16.19
C THR A 431 9.34 -23.62 17.72
N ILE A 432 9.73 -22.49 18.32
CA ILE A 432 9.67 -22.24 19.76
C ILE A 432 8.23 -22.33 20.26
N VAL A 433 7.30 -21.63 19.61
CA VAL A 433 5.89 -21.65 20.01
C VAL A 433 5.28 -23.04 19.85
N ALA A 434 5.62 -23.79 18.79
CA ALA A 434 5.17 -25.17 18.62
C ALA A 434 5.68 -26.09 19.75
N ALA A 435 6.96 -25.95 20.13
CA ALA A 435 7.55 -26.71 21.21
C ALA A 435 6.88 -26.40 22.57
N LEU A 436 6.68 -25.12 22.86
CA LEU A 436 5.98 -24.66 24.06
C LEU A 436 4.50 -25.07 24.08
N ALA A 437 3.83 -25.09 22.92
CA ALA A 437 2.45 -25.57 22.81
C ALA A 437 2.35 -27.08 23.10
N MET A 438 3.29 -27.88 22.58
CA MET A 438 3.37 -29.32 22.90
C MET A 438 3.66 -29.55 24.39
N LEU A 439 4.61 -28.81 24.96
CA LEU A 439 4.91 -28.89 26.39
C LEU A 439 3.73 -28.44 27.25
N GLY A 440 3.05 -27.37 26.85
CA GLY A 440 1.87 -26.81 27.50
C GLY A 440 0.68 -27.78 27.50
N ARG A 441 0.47 -28.49 26.38
CA ARG A 441 -0.53 -29.57 26.30
C ARG A 441 -0.22 -30.70 27.28
N ASN A 442 1.04 -31.09 27.39
CA ASN A 442 1.48 -32.10 28.36
C ASN A 442 1.39 -31.61 29.81
N ALA A 443 1.55 -30.31 30.05
CA ALA A 443 1.48 -29.70 31.39
C ALA A 443 0.03 -29.46 31.88
N GLY A 444 -0.97 -29.53 30.98
CA GLY A 444 -2.39 -29.39 31.29
C GLY A 444 -3.00 -28.01 30.95
N ILE A 445 -2.45 -27.28 29.99
CA ILE A 445 -3.05 -26.03 29.49
C ILE A 445 -4.32 -26.34 28.70
N SER A 446 -5.45 -25.75 29.09
CA SER A 446 -6.77 -25.99 28.46
C SER A 446 -6.93 -25.23 27.15
N ASP A 447 -6.47 -23.98 27.08
CA ASP A 447 -6.57 -23.12 25.90
C ASP A 447 -5.19 -22.84 25.28
N ILE A 448 -4.76 -23.77 24.43
CA ILE A 448 -3.48 -23.69 23.71
C ILE A 448 -3.49 -22.55 22.68
N LYS A 449 -4.65 -22.19 22.12
CA LYS A 449 -4.76 -21.13 21.09
C LYS A 449 -4.55 -19.75 21.70
N ALA A 450 -5.16 -19.48 22.86
CA ALA A 450 -4.90 -18.24 23.58
C ALA A 450 -3.45 -18.17 24.09
N PHE A 451 -2.91 -19.30 24.57
CA PHE A 451 -1.52 -19.37 25.04
C PHE A 451 -0.52 -19.05 23.91
N THR A 452 -0.62 -19.73 22.77
CA THR A 452 0.28 -19.50 21.62
C THR A 452 0.22 -18.05 21.13
N LYS A 453 -0.99 -17.44 21.06
CA LYS A 453 -1.14 -16.02 20.70
C LYS A 453 -0.39 -15.09 21.64
N ARG A 454 -0.42 -15.33 22.95
CA ARG A 454 0.30 -14.52 23.95
C ARG A 454 1.81 -14.67 23.83
N ILE A 455 2.29 -15.90 23.62
CA ILE A 455 3.72 -16.15 23.40
C ILE A 455 4.22 -15.45 22.14
N PHE A 456 3.45 -15.46 21.04
CA PHE A 456 3.80 -14.71 19.83
C PHE A 456 3.88 -13.20 20.09
N VAL A 457 2.98 -12.62 20.89
CA VAL A 457 3.08 -11.19 21.27
C VAL A 457 4.33 -10.92 22.10
N LEU A 458 4.60 -11.75 23.11
CA LEU A 458 5.77 -11.62 23.97
C LEU A 458 7.08 -11.73 23.18
N LEU A 459 7.16 -12.63 22.20
CA LEU A 459 8.32 -12.77 21.32
C LEU A 459 8.45 -11.59 20.35
N LYS A 460 7.36 -10.97 19.90
CA LYS A 460 7.40 -9.76 19.06
C LYS A 460 7.87 -8.52 19.81
N ASP A 461 7.41 -8.32 21.04
CA ASP A 461 7.80 -7.15 21.86
C ASP A 461 9.33 -7.10 22.13
N THR A 462 10.03 -8.24 22.05
CA THR A 462 11.50 -8.28 22.12
C THR A 462 12.23 -7.66 20.93
N LYS A 463 11.58 -7.66 19.75
CA LYS A 463 12.17 -7.07 18.53
C LYS A 463 12.19 -5.54 18.64
N ASP A 464 11.29 -4.96 19.44
CA ASP A 464 11.11 -3.51 19.60
C ASP A 464 11.75 -2.96 20.89
N ASN A 465 11.89 -3.76 21.95
CA ASN A 465 12.49 -3.34 23.23
C ASN A 465 13.82 -4.06 23.52
N LYS A 466 14.88 -3.30 23.85
CA LYS A 466 16.24 -3.80 24.21
C LYS A 466 16.27 -4.73 25.45
N GLY A 467 15.14 -4.95 26.12
CA GLY A 467 14.97 -5.92 27.20
C GLY A 467 14.55 -7.28 26.63
N GLY A 468 15.51 -8.14 26.29
CA GLY A 468 15.23 -9.46 25.72
C GLY A 468 14.34 -10.32 26.63
N VAL A 469 13.46 -11.13 26.02
CA VAL A 469 12.71 -12.17 26.74
C VAL A 469 13.70 -13.20 27.28
N THR A 470 13.81 -13.26 28.59
CA THR A 470 14.52 -14.36 29.25
C THR A 470 13.63 -15.60 29.28
N LEU A 471 14.26 -16.77 29.35
CA LEU A 471 13.58 -18.06 29.52
C LEU A 471 12.58 -18.06 30.70
N GLU A 472 12.81 -17.20 31.69
CA GLU A 472 11.93 -16.99 32.85
C GLU A 472 10.58 -16.36 32.48
N HIS A 473 10.54 -15.42 31.53
CA HIS A 473 9.29 -14.81 31.07
C HIS A 473 8.40 -15.82 30.34
N LEU A 474 9.00 -16.68 29.51
CA LEU A 474 8.29 -17.76 28.82
C LEU A 474 7.76 -18.81 29.80
N ALA A 475 8.56 -19.18 30.80
CA ALA A 475 8.14 -20.11 31.85
C ALA A 475 7.03 -19.52 32.74
N LEU A 476 7.09 -18.23 33.07
CA LEU A 476 6.05 -17.53 33.82
C LEU A 476 4.70 -17.50 33.08
N GLU A 477 4.72 -17.26 31.76
CA GLU A 477 3.50 -17.30 30.95
C GLU A 477 2.92 -18.71 30.84
N MET A 478 3.78 -19.75 30.81
CA MET A 478 3.32 -21.13 30.94
C MET A 478 2.68 -21.42 32.29
N GLU A 479 3.25 -20.91 33.39
CA GLU A 479 2.67 -21.04 34.73
C GLU A 479 1.29 -20.37 34.81
N ARG A 480 1.14 -19.17 34.23
CA ARG A 480 -0.13 -18.42 34.21
C ARG A 480 -1.22 -19.10 33.37
N ALA A 481 -0.84 -19.84 32.33
CA ALA A 481 -1.77 -20.50 31.43
C ALA A 481 -2.31 -21.86 31.95
N ILE A 482 -1.73 -22.40 33.02
CA ILE A 482 -2.21 -23.65 33.65
C ILE A 482 -3.38 -23.33 34.58
N SER A 483 -4.55 -23.92 34.31
CA SER A 483 -5.80 -23.64 35.04
C SER A 483 -5.88 -24.21 36.46
N ALA A 484 -4.91 -25.04 36.87
CA ALA A 484 -4.85 -25.67 38.20
C ALA A 484 -3.78 -24.99 39.10
N PRO A 485 -3.94 -24.98 40.44
CA PRO A 485 -2.91 -24.47 41.34
C PRO A 485 -1.60 -25.24 41.13
N VAL A 486 -0.59 -24.54 40.61
CA VAL A 486 0.71 -25.13 40.27
C VAL A 486 1.55 -25.23 41.55
N THR A 487 1.83 -26.44 42.02
CA THR A 487 2.79 -26.71 43.11
C THR A 487 4.19 -26.15 42.74
N GLU A 488 4.96 -25.68 43.71
CA GLU A 488 6.33 -25.16 43.48
C GLU A 488 7.25 -26.16 42.76
N GLU A 489 7.06 -27.46 42.98
CA GLU A 489 7.75 -28.54 42.24
C GLU A 489 7.43 -28.53 40.74
N LYS A 490 6.16 -28.27 40.39
CA LYS A 490 5.70 -28.21 39.00
C LYS A 490 6.19 -26.93 38.31
N LYS A 491 6.33 -25.81 39.03
CA LYS A 491 6.94 -24.57 38.51
C LYS A 491 8.42 -24.74 38.20
N ASN A 492 9.18 -25.34 39.11
CA ASN A 492 10.61 -25.64 38.90
C ASN A 492 10.81 -26.65 37.77
N TRP A 493 9.91 -27.63 37.65
CA TRP A 493 9.87 -28.55 36.51
C TRP A 493 9.62 -27.81 35.19
N ILE A 494 8.62 -26.92 35.10
CA ILE A 494 8.32 -26.13 33.89
C ILE A 494 9.53 -25.29 33.49
N ARG A 495 10.15 -24.55 34.41
CA ARG A 495 11.34 -23.73 34.11
C ARG A 495 12.50 -24.56 33.59
N SER A 496 12.78 -25.70 34.22
CA SER A 496 13.82 -26.62 33.77
C SER A 496 13.49 -27.21 32.39
N MET A 497 12.22 -27.55 32.16
CA MET A 497 11.78 -28.17 30.91
C MET A 497 11.74 -27.19 29.75
N VAL A 498 11.30 -25.95 29.98
CA VAL A 498 11.35 -24.85 28.99
C VAL A 498 12.80 -24.56 28.60
N GLY A 499 13.70 -24.44 29.58
CA GLY A 499 15.13 -24.22 29.31
C GLY A 499 15.76 -25.36 28.51
N LYS A 500 15.41 -26.62 28.82
CA LYS A 500 15.91 -27.79 28.08
C LYS A 500 15.31 -27.91 26.68
N THR A 501 14.00 -27.72 26.54
CA THR A 501 13.28 -27.86 25.26
C THR A 501 13.66 -26.76 24.26
N LEU A 502 14.04 -25.59 24.74
CA LEU A 502 14.48 -24.49 23.88
C LEU A 502 15.97 -24.51 23.56
N ALA A 503 16.74 -25.45 24.13
CA ALA A 503 18.12 -25.67 23.73
C ALA A 503 18.20 -26.33 22.34
N HIS A 504 19.13 -25.88 21.49
CA HIS A 504 19.32 -26.44 20.14
C HIS A 504 19.72 -27.93 20.10
N GLU A 505 20.08 -28.51 21.24
CA GLU A 505 20.43 -29.93 21.39
C GLU A 505 19.22 -30.81 21.65
N ASP A 506 18.06 -30.23 21.96
CA ASP A 506 16.88 -30.99 22.32
C ASP A 506 16.28 -31.74 21.11
N PRO A 507 16.00 -33.06 21.26
CA PRO A 507 15.39 -33.85 20.20
C PRO A 507 14.00 -33.36 19.78
N LEU A 508 13.19 -32.81 20.69
CA LEU A 508 11.86 -32.32 20.36
C LEU A 508 11.96 -31.02 19.55
N TYR A 509 12.83 -30.09 19.95
CA TYR A 509 13.11 -28.89 19.16
C TYR A 509 13.58 -29.23 17.74
N ARG A 510 14.56 -30.13 17.60
CA ARG A 510 15.07 -30.55 16.28
C ARG A 510 14.02 -31.22 15.42
N LEU A 511 13.18 -32.08 16.02
CA LEU A 511 12.09 -32.73 15.32
C LEU A 511 11.07 -31.71 14.81
N LEU A 512 10.68 -30.74 15.64
CA LEU A 512 9.75 -29.68 15.26
C LEU A 512 10.36 -28.75 14.20
N ALA A 513 11.62 -28.37 14.34
CA ALA A 513 12.36 -27.60 13.33
C ALA A 513 12.40 -28.33 11.98
N GLN A 514 12.60 -29.66 11.99
CA GLN A 514 12.58 -30.47 10.77
C GLN A 514 11.18 -30.52 10.15
N ARG A 515 10.12 -30.61 10.97
CA ARG A 515 8.72 -30.63 10.51
C ARG A 515 8.26 -29.27 9.97
N THR A 516 8.66 -28.16 10.59
CA THR A 516 8.38 -26.81 10.06
C THR A 516 9.11 -26.61 8.74
N ALA A 517 10.39 -26.98 8.66
CA ALA A 517 11.16 -26.94 7.41
C ALA A 517 10.58 -27.85 6.31
N SER A 518 10.08 -29.05 6.66
CA SER A 518 9.45 -29.94 5.68
C SER A 518 8.12 -29.39 5.15
N THR A 519 7.37 -28.68 5.99
CA THR A 519 6.11 -28.03 5.60
C THR A 519 6.36 -26.91 4.60
N ILE A 520 7.37 -26.06 4.85
CA ILE A 520 7.78 -25.01 3.91
C ILE A 520 8.27 -25.63 2.60
N ARG A 521 9.11 -26.66 2.68
CA ARG A 521 9.61 -27.39 1.49
C ARG A 521 8.47 -27.97 0.67
N HIS A 522 7.47 -28.59 1.31
CA HIS A 522 6.29 -29.12 0.64
C HIS A 522 5.61 -28.02 -0.16
N GLN A 523 5.31 -26.87 0.47
CA GLN A 523 4.64 -25.78 -0.21
C GLN A 523 5.48 -25.16 -1.34
N LEU A 524 6.81 -25.07 -1.20
CA LEU A 524 7.69 -24.63 -2.30
C LEU A 524 7.64 -25.59 -3.50
N THR A 525 7.46 -26.89 -3.25
CA THR A 525 7.47 -27.93 -4.29
C THR A 525 6.10 -28.13 -4.94
N THR A 526 5.04 -28.22 -4.14
CA THR A 526 3.68 -28.54 -4.61
C THR A 526 2.83 -27.29 -4.86
N GLY A 527 3.25 -26.14 -4.32
CA GLY A 527 2.51 -24.89 -4.38
C GLY A 527 1.29 -24.83 -3.45
N THR A 528 0.95 -25.92 -2.77
CA THR A 528 -0.20 -26.05 -1.86
C THR A 528 0.24 -26.16 -0.41
N PHE A 529 -0.54 -25.58 0.51
CA PHE A 529 -0.28 -25.72 1.93
C PHE A 529 -0.76 -27.08 2.44
N VAL A 530 -0.08 -27.62 3.45
CA VAL A 530 -0.34 -28.96 4.02
C VAL A 530 -1.73 -29.02 4.69
N ASP A 531 -2.42 -30.15 4.52
CA ASP A 531 -3.74 -30.40 5.10
C ASP A 531 -3.75 -30.42 6.63
N ASP A 532 -4.92 -30.11 7.21
CA ASP A 532 -5.11 -30.03 8.66
C ASP A 532 -4.84 -31.34 9.39
N ALA A 533 -5.10 -32.48 8.74
CA ALA A 533 -4.79 -33.80 9.30
C ALA A 533 -3.27 -34.04 9.44
N ALA A 534 -2.48 -33.59 8.47
CA ALA A 534 -1.01 -33.72 8.48
C ALA A 534 -0.35 -32.72 9.43
N LEU A 535 -0.93 -31.53 9.60
CA LEU A 535 -0.50 -30.56 10.63
C LEU A 535 -0.78 -31.06 12.05
N LEU A 536 -1.91 -31.75 12.25
CA LEU A 536 -2.25 -32.34 13.54
C LEU A 536 -1.32 -33.51 13.90
N GLN A 537 -0.97 -34.36 12.93
CA GLN A 537 0.01 -35.44 13.12
C GLN A 537 1.44 -34.92 13.38
N SER A 538 1.80 -33.78 12.80
CA SER A 538 3.12 -33.16 13.00
C SER A 538 3.21 -32.29 14.26
N GLY A 539 2.10 -32.03 14.96
CA GLY A 539 2.07 -31.21 16.17
C GLY A 539 2.15 -29.70 15.91
N LEU A 540 1.90 -29.27 14.66
CA LEU A 540 2.01 -27.88 14.21
C LEU A 540 0.66 -27.15 14.10
N GLU A 541 -0.45 -27.81 14.43
CA GLU A 541 -1.79 -27.21 14.45
C GLU A 541 -1.86 -25.86 15.21
N PRO A 542 -1.24 -25.71 16.40
CA PRO A 542 -1.36 -24.47 17.18
C PRO A 542 -0.70 -23.25 16.53
N VAL A 543 0.27 -23.48 15.63
CA VAL A 543 1.05 -22.43 14.96
C VAL A 543 0.70 -22.28 13.47
N ARG A 544 -0.38 -22.93 13.03
CA ARG A 544 -0.84 -22.92 11.64
C ARG A 544 -0.89 -21.52 11.00
N PRO A 545 -1.51 -20.47 11.60
CA PRO A 545 -1.67 -19.20 10.89
C PRO A 545 -0.33 -18.49 10.64
N GLN A 546 0.59 -18.53 11.61
CA GLN A 546 1.92 -17.96 11.46
C GLN A 546 2.78 -18.77 10.49
N LEU A 547 2.69 -20.11 10.55
CA LEU A 547 3.39 -20.99 9.61
C LEU A 547 2.90 -20.79 8.17
N LEU A 548 1.58 -20.68 7.96
CA LEU A 548 0.99 -20.38 6.65
C LEU A 548 1.46 -19.02 6.11
N ALA A 549 1.47 -17.99 6.95
CA ALA A 549 1.96 -16.66 6.55
C ALA A 549 3.45 -16.67 6.17
N LEU A 550 4.29 -17.40 6.91
CA LEU A 550 5.71 -17.59 6.58
C LEU A 550 5.87 -18.36 5.26
N CYS A 551 5.13 -19.45 5.12
CA CYS A 551 5.05 -20.29 3.93
C CYS A 551 4.73 -19.46 2.67
N THR A 552 3.63 -18.69 2.68
CA THR A 552 3.23 -17.82 1.55
C THR A 552 4.30 -16.80 1.18
N ARG A 553 4.92 -16.14 2.18
CA ARG A 553 6.00 -15.18 1.94
C ARG A 553 7.26 -15.83 1.36
N ALA A 554 7.66 -16.99 1.90
CA ALA A 554 8.81 -17.75 1.39
C ALA A 554 8.59 -18.23 -0.05
N LYS A 555 7.36 -18.64 -0.39
CA LYS A 555 6.98 -19.02 -1.76
C LYS A 555 7.06 -17.83 -2.71
N LEU A 556 6.51 -16.67 -2.33
CA LEU A 556 6.59 -15.46 -3.14
C LEU A 556 8.05 -15.08 -3.45
N PHE A 557 8.92 -15.10 -2.42
CA PHE A 557 10.35 -14.89 -2.58
C PHE A 557 11.00 -15.88 -3.55
N ALA A 558 10.79 -17.18 -3.33
CA ALA A 558 11.39 -18.22 -4.17
C ALA A 558 10.93 -18.14 -5.63
N GLU A 559 9.63 -17.87 -5.87
CA GLU A 559 9.10 -17.71 -7.22
C GLU A 559 9.64 -16.47 -7.91
N HIS A 560 9.67 -15.33 -7.21
CA HIS A 560 10.18 -14.08 -7.76
C HIS A 560 11.67 -14.19 -8.09
N ASN A 561 12.49 -14.60 -7.11
CA ASN A 561 13.93 -14.75 -7.29
C ASN A 561 14.27 -15.73 -8.41
N TYR A 562 13.55 -16.86 -8.49
CA TYR A 562 13.76 -17.80 -9.60
C TYR A 562 13.38 -17.19 -10.95
N ARG A 563 12.29 -16.41 -11.06
CA ARG A 563 11.91 -15.76 -12.33
C ARG A 563 12.96 -14.77 -12.81
N VAL A 564 13.54 -13.98 -11.91
CA VAL A 564 14.59 -13.02 -12.24
C VAL A 564 15.89 -13.74 -12.61
N TYR A 565 16.31 -14.76 -11.85
CA TYR A 565 17.66 -15.32 -11.99
C TYR A 565 17.74 -16.69 -12.70
N ALA A 566 16.63 -17.17 -13.28
CA ALA A 566 16.52 -18.52 -13.85
C ALA A 566 17.65 -18.88 -14.83
N SER A 567 17.99 -17.97 -15.76
CA SER A 567 19.01 -18.23 -16.79
C SER A 567 20.38 -18.52 -16.17
N TRP A 568 20.81 -17.71 -15.20
CA TRP A 568 22.08 -17.92 -14.50
C TRP A 568 22.09 -19.20 -13.66
N TYR A 569 20.98 -19.51 -12.99
CA TYR A 569 20.89 -20.76 -12.22
C TYR A 569 20.97 -22.00 -13.12
N GLN A 570 20.33 -21.98 -14.29
CA GLN A 570 20.36 -23.09 -15.23
C GLN A 570 21.77 -23.35 -15.75
N GLU A 571 22.50 -22.29 -16.13
CA GLU A 571 23.89 -22.40 -16.57
C GLU A 571 24.79 -22.94 -15.45
N MET A 572 24.69 -22.38 -14.24
CA MET A 572 25.53 -22.82 -13.11
C MET A 572 25.27 -24.26 -12.68
N VAL A 573 24.00 -24.68 -12.61
CA VAL A 573 23.68 -26.06 -12.23
C VAL A 573 24.15 -27.04 -13.29
N LYS A 574 24.05 -26.68 -14.58
CA LYS A 574 24.59 -27.50 -15.67
C LYS A 574 26.11 -27.67 -15.54
N ASP A 575 26.83 -26.58 -15.31
CA ASP A 575 28.29 -26.60 -15.12
C ASP A 575 28.70 -27.46 -13.92
N LEU A 576 27.92 -27.46 -12.83
CA LEU A 576 28.20 -28.21 -11.61
C LEU A 576 27.86 -29.71 -11.70
N GLN A 577 27.07 -30.11 -12.69
CA GLN A 577 26.66 -31.51 -12.92
C GLN A 577 27.53 -32.22 -13.97
N THR A 578 28.27 -31.47 -14.79
CA THR A 578 29.38 -31.96 -15.63
C THR A 578 30.65 -32.12 -14.83
#